data_AF-A0A3D4UW48-F1
#
_entry.id   AF-A0A3D4UW48-F1
#
_cell.length_a   1.000
_cell.length_b   1.000
_cell.length_c   1.000
_cell.angle_alpha   90.00
_cell.angle_beta   90.00
_cell.angle_gamma   90.00
#
_symmetry.space_group_name_H-M   'P 1'
#
loop_
_entity.id
_entity.type
_entity.pdbx_description
1 polymer ?
#
loop_
_entity_poly.entity_id
_entity_poly.type
_entity_poly.pdbx_seq_one_letter_code
_entity_poly.pdbx_strand_id
1 'polypeptide(L)'
;MFEWLKNSLEEHVSLTKEEWEYFKNYFRPKRMLKRQFLLQEGDVCRELAFVEKGSLYSYTVDSAGNKHVIRFAFEGWWMANLHSFFTEQPTRL
;
A
#
# COMPACT_ATOMS: atom_id res chain seq x y z
N MET A 1 9.82 -10.59 -8.41
CA MET A 1 9.49 -9.37 -7.62
C MET A 1 8.68 -8.53 -8.58
N PHE A 2 7.39 -8.33 -8.29
CA PHE A 2 6.28 -7.89 -9.16
C PHE A 2 5.44 -9.00 -9.82
N GLU A 3 5.60 -10.26 -9.41
CA GLU A 3 4.80 -11.36 -9.99
C GLU A 3 3.35 -11.26 -9.57
N TRP A 4 3.08 -11.01 -8.28
CA TRP A 4 1.72 -10.80 -7.79
C TRP A 4 1.11 -9.52 -8.36
N LEU A 5 1.89 -8.45 -8.44
CA LEU A 5 1.43 -7.20 -9.07
C LEU A 5 1.03 -7.42 -10.52
N LYS A 6 1.88 -8.09 -11.30
CA LYS A 6 1.62 -8.35 -12.71
C LYS A 6 0.36 -9.20 -12.87
N ASN A 7 0.27 -10.32 -12.16
CA ASN A 7 -0.86 -11.24 -12.26
C ASN A 7 -2.18 -10.55 -11.88
N SER A 8 -2.18 -9.75 -10.80
CA SER A 8 -3.38 -9.01 -10.37
C SER A 8 -3.87 -7.99 -11.41
N LEU A 9 -2.95 -7.37 -12.16
CA LEU A 9 -3.31 -6.46 -13.24
C LEU A 9 -3.84 -7.23 -14.46
N GLU A 10 -3.19 -8.35 -14.82
CA GLU A 10 -3.58 -9.20 -15.95
C GLU A 10 -4.95 -9.87 -15.79
N GLU A 11 -5.46 -9.98 -14.56
CA GLU A 11 -6.86 -10.37 -14.28
C GLU A 11 -7.90 -9.35 -14.80
N HIS A 12 -7.50 -8.10 -14.97
CA HIS A 12 -8.40 -6.99 -15.29
C HIS A 12 -8.11 -6.36 -16.67
N VAL A 13 -6.84 -6.37 -17.11
CA VAL A 13 -6.39 -5.78 -18.36
C VAL A 13 -5.28 -6.61 -19.00
N SER A 14 -5.36 -6.81 -20.32
CA SER A 14 -4.26 -7.44 -21.05
C SER A 14 -3.11 -6.45 -21.24
N LEU A 15 -1.90 -6.81 -20.80
CA LEU A 15 -0.69 -6.00 -20.98
C LEU A 15 0.27 -6.69 -21.95
N THR A 16 0.74 -5.94 -22.94
CA THR A 16 1.91 -6.35 -23.73
C THR A 16 3.16 -6.38 -22.87
N LYS A 17 4.21 -7.05 -23.37
CA LYS A 17 5.49 -7.10 -22.67
C LYS A 17 6.07 -5.69 -22.51
N GLU A 18 5.96 -4.86 -23.55
CA GLU A 18 6.49 -3.50 -23.59
C GLU A 18 5.76 -2.59 -22.59
N GLU A 19 4.42 -2.67 -22.52
CA GLU A 19 3.63 -1.91 -21.54
C GLU A 19 3.97 -2.31 -20.11
N TRP A 20 4.14 -3.62 -19.84
CA TRP A 20 4.56 -4.09 -18.52
C TRP A 20 5.96 -3.58 -18.15
N GLU A 21 6.91 -3.69 -19.07
CA GLU A 21 8.29 -3.23 -18.85
C GLU A 21 8.36 -1.73 -18.60
N TYR A 22 7.48 -0.94 -19.20
CA TYR A 22 7.33 0.48 -18.92
C TYR A 22 6.66 0.72 -17.55
N PHE A 23 5.51 0.10 -17.30
CA PHE A 23 4.69 0.31 -16.11
C PHE A 23 5.40 -0.05 -14.81
N LYS A 24 6.14 -1.16 -14.78
CA LYS A 24 6.82 -1.61 -13.56
C LYS A 24 7.82 -0.58 -13.01
N ASN A 25 8.31 0.35 -13.83
CA ASN A 25 9.27 1.38 -13.42
C ASN A 25 8.66 2.46 -12.50
N TYR A 26 7.33 2.54 -12.41
CA TYR A 26 6.65 3.41 -11.45
C TYR A 26 6.61 2.83 -10.03
N PHE A 27 7.06 1.58 -9.85
CA PHE A 27 7.07 0.90 -8.57
C PHE A 27 8.48 0.82 -8.01
N ARG A 28 8.58 0.99 -6.69
CA ARG A 28 9.83 0.83 -5.94
C ARG A 28 9.68 -0.32 -4.97
N PRO A 29 10.42 -1.43 -5.14
CA PRO A 29 10.36 -2.53 -4.18
C PRO A 29 10.82 -2.07 -2.80
N LYS A 30 10.00 -2.35 -1.78
CA LYS A 30 10.29 -2.00 -0.39
C LYS A 30 10.19 -3.24 0.48
N ARG A 31 11.30 -3.59 1.13
CA ARG A 31 11.32 -4.64 2.17
C ARG A 31 11.22 -3.98 3.52
N MET A 32 10.34 -4.50 4.37
CA MET A 32 10.07 -3.94 5.69
C MET A 32 10.14 -5.03 6.75
N LEU A 33 10.59 -4.65 7.94
CA LEU A 33 10.55 -5.54 9.10
C LEU A 33 9.15 -5.58 9.69
N LYS A 34 8.82 -6.68 10.36
CA LYS A 34 7.57 -6.81 11.10
C LYS A 34 7.44 -5.64 12.10
N ARG A 35 6.27 -4.98 12.12
CA ARG A 35 5.95 -3.80 12.95
C ARG A 35 6.65 -2.49 12.54
N GLN A 36 7.31 -2.43 11.39
CA GLN A 36 7.77 -1.16 10.84
C GLN A 36 6.61 -0.39 10.22
N PHE A 37 6.57 0.92 10.43
CA PHE A 37 5.55 1.78 9.84
C PHE A 37 5.80 2.05 8.36
N LEU A 38 4.78 1.85 7.54
CA LEU A 38 4.77 2.30 6.15
C LEU A 38 4.40 3.78 6.07
N LEU A 39 3.48 4.20 6.94
CA LEU A 39 2.92 5.53 7.08
C LEU A 39 2.59 5.72 8.57
N GLN A 40 2.86 6.90 9.12
CA GLN A 40 2.45 7.27 10.46
C GLN A 40 1.40 8.38 10.41
N GLU A 41 0.62 8.51 11.48
CA GLU A 41 -0.29 9.64 11.65
C GLU A 41 0.51 10.95 11.62
N GLY A 42 -0.05 11.98 10.98
CA GLY A 42 0.64 13.26 10.77
C GLY A 42 1.52 13.32 9.52
N ASP A 43 1.94 12.17 8.96
CA ASP A 43 2.66 12.14 7.69
C ASP A 43 1.70 12.26 6.49
N VAL A 44 2.15 12.91 5.41
CA VAL A 44 1.41 12.93 4.14
C VAL A 44 1.65 11.61 3.40
N CYS A 45 0.57 10.91 3.06
CA CYS A 45 0.63 9.70 2.25
C CYS A 45 0.97 10.05 0.80
N ARG A 46 2.13 9.60 0.29
CA ARG A 46 2.59 9.92 -1.08
C ARG A 46 2.64 8.73 -2.02
N GLU A 47 2.34 7.54 -1.50
CA GLU A 47 2.53 6.28 -2.22
C GLU A 47 1.32 5.37 -2.00
N LEU A 48 0.96 4.61 -3.04
CA LEU A 48 0.07 3.46 -2.94
C LEU A 48 0.93 2.21 -2.78
N ALA A 49 0.70 1.43 -1.73
CA ALA A 49 1.43 0.18 -1.53
C ALA A 49 0.64 -1.00 -2.04
N PHE A 50 1.28 -1.84 -2.85
CA PHE A 50 0.80 -3.16 -3.23
C PHE A 50 1.55 -4.22 -2.42
N VAL A 51 0.82 -5.14 -1.81
CA VAL A 51 1.43 -6.21 -1.01
C VAL A 51 1.84 -7.36 -1.92
N GLU A 52 3.11 -7.37 -2.30
CA GLU A 52 3.72 -8.46 -3.08
C GLU A 52 3.94 -9.73 -2.25
N LYS A 53 4.25 -9.57 -0.95
CA LYS A 53 4.46 -10.67 0.01
C LYS A 53 4.27 -10.18 1.45
N GLY A 54 3.60 -10.98 2.28
CA GLY A 54 3.32 -10.66 3.68
C GLY A 54 1.99 -9.93 3.84
N SER A 55 1.90 -9.05 4.84
CA SER A 55 0.67 -8.31 5.11
C SER A 55 0.92 -6.95 5.74
N LEU A 56 -0.04 -6.06 5.54
CA LEU A 56 -0.15 -4.76 6.19
C LEU A 56 -1.47 -4.67 6.95
N TYR A 57 -1.53 -3.76 7.91
CA TYR A 57 -2.78 -3.37 8.55
C TYR A 57 -2.72 -1.90 8.94
N SER A 58 -3.87 -1.23 8.95
CA SER A 58 -4.01 0.11 9.51
C SER A 58 -4.80 0.07 10.80
N TYR A 59 -4.54 1.01 11.69
CA TYR A 59 -5.22 1.11 12.97
C TYR A 59 -5.32 2.58 13.40
N THR A 60 -6.29 2.88 14.26
CA THR A 60 -6.35 4.14 15.03
C THR A 60 -5.98 3.87 16.48
N VAL A 61 -5.68 4.94 17.22
CA VAL A 61 -5.43 4.89 18.66
C VAL A 61 -6.52 5.71 19.34
N ASP A 62 -7.22 5.13 20.32
CA ASP A 62 -8.23 5.86 21.09
C ASP A 62 -7.58 6.73 22.19
N SER A 63 -8.41 7.49 22.91
CA SER A 63 -7.96 8.36 24.00
C SER A 63 -7.34 7.60 25.19
N ALA A 64 -7.59 6.31 25.31
CA ALA A 64 -6.98 5.43 26.32
C ALA A 64 -5.70 4.75 25.81
N GLY A 65 -5.29 5.00 24.58
CA GLY A 65 -4.08 4.42 23.97
C GLY A 65 -4.29 3.05 23.32
N ASN A 66 -5.53 2.54 23.23
CA ASN A 66 -5.79 1.24 22.63
C ASN A 66 -5.79 1.34 21.10
N LYS A 67 -5.22 0.33 20.45
CA LYS A 67 -5.21 0.22 18.99
C LYS A 67 -6.48 -0.45 18.49
N HIS A 68 -7.17 0.23 17.58
CA HIS A 68 -8.34 -0.29 16.87
C HIS A 68 -7.97 -0.54 15.42
N VAL A 69 -7.93 -1.82 15.01
CA VAL A 69 -7.60 -2.18 13.63
C VAL A 69 -8.76 -1.80 12.72
N ILE A 70 -8.45 -1.11 11.64
CA ILE A 70 -9.43 -0.64 10.66
C ILE A 70 -9.54 -1.63 9.50
N ARG A 71 -8.40 -2.03 8.94
CA ARG A 71 -8.35 -2.99 7.83
C ARG A 71 -7.01 -3.70 7.73
N PHE A 72 -7.03 -4.85 7.08
CA PHE A 72 -5.86 -5.61 6.66
C PHE A 72 -5.68 -5.53 5.14
N ALA A 73 -4.46 -5.71 4.68
CA ALA A 73 -4.14 -6.01 3.29
C ALA A 73 -3.16 -7.19 3.24
N PHE A 74 -3.54 -8.24 2.54
CA PHE A 74 -2.74 -9.45 2.32
C PHE A 74 -2.11 -9.41 0.92
N GLU A 75 -1.39 -10.46 0.54
CA GLU A 75 -0.83 -10.56 -0.81
C GLU A 75 -1.88 -10.28 -1.90
N GLY A 76 -1.50 -9.48 -2.90
CA GLY A 76 -2.39 -9.06 -3.98
C GLY A 76 -3.24 -7.81 -3.67
N TRP A 77 -3.20 -7.29 -2.45
CA TRP A 77 -4.06 -6.16 -2.04
C TRP A 77 -3.30 -4.84 -2.00
N TRP A 78 -4.04 -3.75 -2.21
CA TRP A 78 -3.56 -2.39 -2.08
C TRP A 78 -3.81 -1.80 -0.70
N MET A 79 -2.91 -0.94 -0.23
CA MET A 79 -3.08 -0.14 0.98
C MET A 79 -2.50 1.26 0.83
N ALA A 80 -3.32 2.26 1.17
CA ALA A 80 -2.93 3.66 1.35
C ALA A 80 -3.96 4.42 2.19
N ASN A 81 -3.58 5.57 2.77
CA ASN A 81 -4.57 6.56 3.18
C ASN A 81 -4.95 7.39 1.94
N LEU A 82 -6.03 7.00 1.26
CA LEU A 82 -6.44 7.63 0.00
C LEU A 82 -6.83 9.10 0.18
N HIS A 83 -7.44 9.46 1.31
CA HIS A 83 -7.77 10.86 1.60
C HIS A 83 -6.50 11.70 1.61
N SER A 84 -5.51 11.34 2.43
CA SER A 84 -4.21 12.02 2.50
C SER A 84 -3.48 12.03 1.15
N PHE A 85 -3.55 10.93 0.41
CA PHE A 85 -2.93 10.83 -0.92
C PHE A 85 -3.50 11.82 -1.93
N PHE A 86 -4.83 11.96 -1.99
CA PHE A 86 -5.47 12.84 -2.97
C PHE A 86 -5.50 14.32 -2.53
N THR A 87 -5.57 14.61 -1.23
CA THR A 87 -5.63 15.98 -0.72
C THR A 87 -4.26 16.57 -0.39
N GLU A 88 -3.21 15.73 -0.40
CA GLU A 88 -1.86 16.05 0.09
C GLU A 88 -1.83 16.56 1.53
N GLN A 89 -2.90 16.31 2.29
CA GLN A 89 -2.99 16.67 3.70
C GLN A 89 -2.40 15.58 4.60
N PRO A 90 -1.92 15.93 5.80
CA PRO A 90 -1.49 14.94 6.79
C PRO A 90 -2.50 13.83 7.01
N THR A 91 -2.01 12.61 7.13
CA THR A 91 -2.82 11.44 7.46
C THR A 91 -3.50 11.62 8.80
N ARG A 92 -4.82 11.51 8.77
CA ARG A 92 -5.70 11.40 9.93
C ARG A 92 -6.60 10.19 9.70
N LEU A 93 -6.95 9.50 10.77
CA LEU A 93 -7.88 8.38 10.78
C LEU A 93 -8.97 8.64 11.81
#